data_AF-A0A1Y5K9I4-F1
#
_entry.id   AF-A0A1Y5K9I4-F1
#
_cell.length_a   1.000
_cell.length_b   1.000
_cell.length_c   1.000
_cell.angle_alpha   90.00
_cell.angle_beta   90.00
_cell.angle_gamma   90.00
#
_symmetry.space_group_name_H-M   'P 1'
#
loop_
_entity.id
_entity.type
_entity.pdbx_description
1 polymer ?
#
loop_
_entity_poly.entity_id
_entity_poly.type
_entity_poly.pdbx_seq_one_letter_code
_entity_poly.pdbx_strand_id
1 'polypeptide(L)'
;MSRSNKVIVPQCKSVLNQMKYEIAAEFGLMNGGYTAGSADTEFAGELGAVHASGAGSVNWSTLSSRQAGSVGGEITKRLVSQAEQVMNGGLTL
;
A
#
# COMPACT_ATOMS: atom_id res chain seq x y z
N MET A 1 1.97 -28.59 7.88
CA MET A 1 1.66 -27.52 8.87
C MET A 1 1.46 -26.23 8.13
N SER A 2 0.20 -25.86 7.86
CA SER A 2 -0.13 -24.60 7.18
C SER A 2 0.03 -23.45 8.18
N ARG A 3 1.04 -22.59 7.99
CA ARG A 3 1.24 -21.36 8.77
C ARG A 3 0.19 -20.32 8.34
N SER A 4 -1.01 -20.42 8.85
CA SER A 4 -2.06 -19.43 8.62
C SER A 4 -1.76 -18.19 9.48
N ASN A 5 -1.34 -17.09 8.85
CA ASN A 5 -1.20 -15.79 9.52
C ASN A 5 -2.59 -15.35 9.99
N LYS A 6 -2.93 -15.60 11.26
CA LYS A 6 -4.25 -15.29 11.81
C LYS A 6 -4.38 -13.78 11.96
N VAL A 7 -5.34 -13.19 11.26
CA VAL A 7 -5.73 -11.80 11.49
C VAL A 7 -6.25 -11.71 12.93
N ILE A 8 -5.57 -10.90 13.75
CA ILE A 8 -5.85 -10.75 15.19
C ILE A 8 -7.25 -10.17 15.40
N VAL A 9 -7.67 -9.25 14.52
CA VAL A 9 -9.01 -8.63 14.55
C VAL A 9 -9.66 -8.73 13.16
N PRO A 10 -10.53 -9.72 12.91
CA PRO A 10 -11.10 -9.95 11.58
C PRO A 10 -12.01 -8.81 11.11
N GLN A 11 -12.62 -8.06 12.03
CA GLN A 11 -13.50 -6.93 11.72
C GLN A 11 -12.76 -5.79 11.02
N CYS A 12 -11.48 -5.57 11.34
CA CYS A 12 -10.67 -4.52 10.74
C CYS A 12 -10.27 -4.84 9.29
N LYS A 13 -10.46 -6.07 8.81
CA LYS A 13 -9.97 -6.50 7.49
C LYS A 13 -10.54 -5.67 6.34
N SER A 14 -11.81 -5.28 6.41
CA SER A 14 -12.44 -4.42 5.39
C SER A 14 -11.81 -3.03 5.36
N VAL A 15 -11.70 -2.40 6.51
CA VAL A 15 -11.11 -1.05 6.69
C VAL A 15 -9.64 -1.03 6.27
N LEU A 16 -8.86 -2.05 6.68
CA LEU A 16 -7.45 -2.16 6.30
C LEU A 16 -7.28 -2.36 4.79
N ASN A 17 -8.16 -3.14 4.15
CA ASN A 17 -8.13 -3.29 2.70
C ASN A 17 -8.46 -1.98 2.00
N GLN A 18 -9.44 -1.22 2.51
CA GLN A 18 -9.76 0.11 1.99
C GLN A 18 -8.55 1.05 2.10
N MET A 19 -7.96 1.19 3.30
CA MET A 19 -6.76 2.01 3.50
C MET A 19 -5.61 1.57 2.58
N LYS A 20 -5.42 0.26 2.39
CA LYS A 20 -4.39 -0.27 1.49
C LYS A 20 -4.58 0.20 0.06
N TYR A 21 -5.81 0.19 -0.46
CA TYR A 21 -6.09 0.67 -1.83
C TYR A 21 -6.01 2.20 -1.92
N GLU A 22 -6.47 2.92 -0.91
CA GLU A 22 -6.35 4.39 -0.83
C GLU A 22 -4.88 4.82 -0.85
N ILE A 23 -4.05 4.25 0.03
CA ILE A 23 -2.62 4.56 0.10
C ILE A 23 -1.91 4.12 -1.19
N ALA A 24 -2.27 2.98 -1.75
CA ALA A 24 -1.72 2.56 -3.04
C ALA A 24 -2.09 3.52 -4.17
N ALA A 25 -3.31 4.08 -4.16
CA ALA A 25 -3.71 5.10 -5.11
C ALA A 25 -2.93 6.42 -4.88
N GLU A 26 -2.79 6.87 -3.63
CA GLU A 26 -1.99 8.05 -3.26
C GLU A 26 -0.52 7.93 -3.68
N PHE A 27 0.06 6.73 -3.53
CA PHE A 27 1.45 6.45 -3.93
C PHE A 27 1.60 6.20 -5.43
N GLY A 28 0.52 6.35 -6.21
CA GLY A 28 0.54 6.13 -7.65
C GLY A 28 0.93 4.68 -7.98
N LEU A 29 0.49 3.71 -7.20
CA LEU A 29 0.64 2.27 -7.46
C LEU A 29 -0.61 1.69 -8.16
N MET A 30 -1.64 2.52 -8.33
CA MET A 30 -2.87 2.21 -9.05
C MET A 30 -2.72 2.53 -10.54
N ASN A 31 -1.93 1.73 -11.25
CA ASN A 31 -1.91 1.74 -12.70
C ASN A 31 -1.55 0.34 -13.21
N GLY A 32 -2.42 -0.21 -14.06
CA GLY A 32 -2.32 -1.54 -14.62
C GLY A 32 -1.25 -1.66 -15.69
N GLY A 33 0.01 -1.36 -15.37
CA GLY A 33 1.10 -1.42 -16.34
C GLY A 33 2.48 -0.96 -15.88
N TYR A 34 2.82 -1.07 -14.60
CA TYR A 34 4.23 -0.91 -14.21
C TYR A 34 4.98 -2.20 -14.52
N THR A 35 5.72 -2.21 -15.63
CA THR A 35 6.83 -3.12 -15.89
C THR A 35 7.64 -3.28 -14.60
N ALA A 36 7.75 -4.52 -14.12
CA ALA A 36 8.66 -4.90 -13.05
C ALA A 36 10.13 -4.79 -13.53
N GLY A 37 10.57 -3.56 -13.77
CA GLY A 37 11.87 -3.22 -14.36
C GLY A 37 12.29 -1.81 -14.01
N SER A 38 12.11 -1.40 -12.75
CA SER A 38 12.63 -0.12 -12.25
C SER A 38 12.90 -0.17 -10.74
N ALA A 39 13.71 -1.15 -10.31
CA ALA A 39 14.33 -1.08 -8.98
C ALA A 39 15.81 -0.70 -9.01
N ASP A 40 16.38 -0.43 -10.19
CA ASP A 40 17.77 0.02 -10.31
C ASP A 40 18.09 0.86 -11.56
N THR A 41 17.10 1.20 -12.39
CA THR A 41 17.40 1.74 -13.73
C THR A 41 17.28 3.27 -13.83
N GLU A 42 18.11 3.99 -13.08
CA GLU A 42 18.48 5.39 -13.37
C GLU A 42 19.60 5.47 -14.44
N PHE A 43 19.94 4.35 -15.10
CA PHE A 43 20.98 4.25 -16.12
C PHE A 43 20.53 3.67 -17.48
N ALA A 44 19.31 3.11 -17.61
CA ALA A 44 18.87 2.49 -18.87
C ALA A 44 17.37 2.67 -19.14
N GLY A 45 16.94 3.83 -19.61
CA GLY A 45 15.52 4.02 -19.89
C GLY A 45 15.07 5.29 -20.59
N GLU A 46 15.92 5.96 -21.36
CA GLU A 46 15.50 7.02 -22.29
C GLU A 46 14.75 6.46 -23.52
N LEU A 47 14.02 5.34 -23.40
CA LEU A 47 13.34 4.73 -24.54
C LEU A 47 11.97 4.18 -24.17
N GLY A 48 10.98 5.05 -24.38
CA GLY A 48 9.63 4.71 -24.84
C GLY A 48 8.92 3.52 -24.19
N ALA A 49 8.06 3.82 -23.22
CA ALA A 49 6.88 2.99 -22.95
C ALA A 49 5.64 3.89 -22.99
N VAL A 50 5.01 3.88 -24.16
CA VAL A 50 3.78 4.58 -24.50
C VAL A 50 2.59 4.11 -23.67
N HIS A 51 1.73 5.08 -23.39
CA HIS A 51 0.41 5.04 -22.77
C HIS A 51 -0.42 3.77 -23.08
N ALA A 52 -0.85 3.06 -22.02
CA ALA A 52 -1.96 2.13 -22.10
C ALA A 52 -2.95 2.40 -20.96
N SER A 53 -4.09 2.95 -21.34
CA SER A 53 -5.26 3.23 -20.53
C SER A 53 -6.01 1.93 -20.20
N GLY A 54 -6.07 1.55 -18.93
CA GLY A 54 -6.81 0.39 -18.46
C GLY A 54 -7.08 0.47 -16.95
N ALA A 55 -8.33 0.24 -16.56
CA ALA A 55 -8.84 0.35 -15.20
C ALA A 55 -7.89 -0.27 -14.16
N GLY A 56 -7.40 0.56 -13.23
CA GLY A 56 -6.23 0.27 -12.39
C GLY A 56 -6.47 -0.82 -11.35
N SER A 57 -5.95 -2.02 -11.61
CA SER A 57 -5.70 -3.03 -10.57
C SER A 57 -4.29 -2.87 -10.01
N VAL A 58 -4.14 -2.83 -8.68
CA VAL A 58 -2.81 -2.82 -8.04
C VAL A 58 -2.18 -4.22 -8.14
N ASN A 59 -1.08 -4.35 -8.88
CA ASN A 59 -0.34 -5.61 -8.99
C ASN A 59 0.61 -5.80 -7.80
N TRP A 60 0.08 -6.32 -6.70
CA TRP A 60 0.83 -6.57 -5.45
C TRP A 60 2.03 -7.51 -5.62
N SER A 61 1.99 -8.42 -6.59
CA SER A 61 3.07 -9.38 -6.86
C SER A 61 4.25 -8.80 -7.63
N THR A 62 4.05 -7.70 -8.38
CA THR A 62 5.10 -7.06 -9.18
C THR A 62 5.66 -5.80 -8.53
N LEU A 63 5.05 -5.36 -7.42
CA LEU A 63 5.53 -4.26 -6.60
C LEU A 63 6.89 -4.60 -5.98
N SER A 64 7.79 -3.62 -5.94
CA SER A 64 9.04 -3.78 -5.19
C SER A 64 8.75 -3.94 -3.69
N SER A 65 9.59 -4.69 -2.98
CA SER A 65 9.46 -4.86 -1.52
C SER A 65 9.44 -3.53 -0.77
N ARG A 66 10.11 -2.49 -1.31
CA ARG A 66 10.12 -1.14 -0.75
C ARG A 66 8.77 -0.45 -0.92
N GLN A 67 8.12 -0.55 -2.08
CA GLN A 67 6.80 0.03 -2.32
C GLN A 67 5.70 -0.70 -1.56
N ALA A 68 5.72 -2.04 -1.56
CA ALA A 68 4.80 -2.82 -0.74
C ALA A 68 5.00 -2.52 0.76
N GLY A 69 6.26 -2.37 1.19
CA GLY A 69 6.62 -2.00 2.54
C GLY A 69 6.18 -0.59 2.94
N SER A 70 6.30 0.41 2.06
CA SER A 70 5.88 1.78 2.34
C SER A 70 4.36 1.88 2.52
N VAL A 71 3.57 1.15 1.74
CA VAL A 71 2.11 1.06 1.91
C VAL A 71 1.77 0.48 3.30
N GLY A 72 2.41 -0.62 3.71
CA GLY A 72 2.20 -1.21 5.03
C GLY A 72 2.65 -0.30 6.18
N GLY A 73 3.73 0.46 5.97
CA GLY A 73 4.22 1.47 6.91
C GLY A 73 3.22 2.60 7.12
N GLU A 74 2.62 3.13 6.05
CA GLU A 74 1.61 4.20 6.17
C GLU A 74 0.31 3.72 6.81
N ILE A 75 -0.14 2.50 6.51
CA ILE A 75 -1.29 1.92 7.25
C ILE A 75 -1.01 1.93 8.75
N THR A 76 0.17 1.48 9.16
CA THR A 76 0.57 1.43 10.57
C THR A 76 0.63 2.83 11.17
N LYS A 77 1.19 3.81 10.46
CA LYS A 77 1.30 5.19 10.92
C LYS A 77 -0.07 5.85 11.12
N ARG A 78 -1.00 5.66 10.18
CA ARG A 78 -2.38 6.17 10.30
C ARG A 78 -3.12 5.54 11.49
N LEU A 79 -2.97 4.22 11.69
CA LEU A 79 -3.58 3.52 12.81
C LEU A 79 -3.05 4.02 14.16
N VAL A 80 -1.74 4.20 14.28
CA VAL A 80 -1.13 4.73 15.51
C VAL A 80 -1.60 6.16 15.75
N SER A 81 -1.62 7.02 14.73
CA SER A 81 -2.12 8.38 14.87
C SER A 81 -3.59 8.45 15.29
N GLN A 82 -4.45 7.60 14.72
CA GLN A 82 -5.86 7.50 15.15
C GLN A 82 -5.97 6.99 16.60
N ALA A 83 -5.16 6.01 16.99
CA ALA A 83 -5.13 5.50 18.35
C ALA A 83 -4.67 6.57 19.35
N GLU A 84 -3.64 7.35 19.00
CA GLU A 84 -3.17 8.49 19.79
C GLU A 84 -4.25 9.57 19.92
N GLN A 85 -5.00 9.88 18.85
CA GLN A 85 -6.12 10.82 18.91
C GLN A 85 -7.25 10.34 19.84
N VAL A 86 -7.60 9.05 19.80
CA VAL A 86 -8.60 8.44 20.69
C VAL A 86 -8.11 8.45 22.15
N MET A 87 -6.81 8.16 22.37
CA MET A 87 -6.22 8.19 23.71
C MET A 87 -6.08 9.61 24.27
N ASN A 88 -5.62 10.56 23.45
CA ASN A 88 -5.43 11.96 23.85
C ASN A 88 -6.76 12.70 24.01
N GLY A 89 -7.77 12.37 23.21
CA GLY A 89 -9.14 12.88 23.34
C GLY A 89 -9.97 12.21 24.45
N GLY A 90 -9.51 11.07 24.98
CA GLY A 90 -10.19 10.31 26.04
C GLY A 90 -9.80 10.72 27.48
N LEU A 91 -8.91 11.71 27.64
CA LEU A 91 -8.40 12.16 28.94
C LEU A 91 -8.87 13.59 29.33
N THR A 92 -10.03 14.03 28.83
CA THR A 92 -10.75 15.17 29.38
C THR A 92 -11.86 14.66 30.31
N LEU A 93 -11.52 14.37 31.56
CA LEU A 93 -12.45 14.22 32.68
C LEU A 93 -12.01 15.15 33.80
#